data_AF-A0A353NQ17-F1
#
_entry.id   AF-A0A353NQ17-F1
#
_cell.length_a   1.000
_cell.length_b   1.000
_cell.length_c   1.000
_cell.angle_alpha   90.00
_cell.angle_beta   90.00
_cell.angle_gamma   90.00
#
_symmetry.space_group_name_H-M   'P 1'
#
loop_
_entity.id
_entity.type
_entity.pdbx_description
1 polymer ?
#
loop_
_entity_poly.entity_id
_entity_poly.type
_entity_poly.pdbx_seq_one_letter_code
_entity_poly.pdbx_strand_id
1 'polypeptide(L)'
;VGLVVEKDINIKPQVSIARVKNSRQAMALMAANFFDHPSRKLTLIGVTGTNGKTTTTHLIDAVLAGKGEHTGIIGTIYNKIGDQRLPVERTTPESLDLQSILAQMNTSKVRTVSMEASSHALYLQRTAACEFDVGVFTNLTQDHLDFHRDMNEYLAAKMLLFEGLGKERVKKRPCYAVVNNDDRAAERIKKCTNVPVITCGINEQADVRAEDVRLNSDGSSFTVSYKEGNFSVCTSLPGEFNVYNCLAAICVGLQEGVPVAVVQAILKKVKGVPGRFEPVDEGQKFAVVVDYAHTPDGLENVLKTARRVSGGRLITVFGCGGDRDAGKRPVMGMIAGELSDYTVITSDNPRSEAPEKIEQQIEDGIREIPNACYTMITDRYQAIRHALLSAKEGDFVVIAGKGHETYQIVGDQVIPFDDHQAAREIIVKEIID
;
A
#
# COMPACT_ATOMS: atom_id res chain seq x y z
N VAL A 1 1.21 -28.53 26.86
CA VAL A 1 1.85 -27.92 25.66
C VAL A 1 2.01 -29.01 24.62
N GLY A 2 1.53 -28.80 23.40
CA GLY A 2 1.71 -29.73 22.27
C GLY A 2 2.41 -29.02 21.11
N LEU A 3 3.02 -29.78 20.21
CA LEU A 3 3.73 -29.25 19.03
C LEU A 3 3.04 -29.71 17.75
N VAL A 4 3.02 -28.81 16.76
CA VAL A 4 2.55 -29.09 15.40
C VAL A 4 3.75 -29.01 14.47
N VAL A 5 4.04 -30.10 13.77
CA VAL A 5 5.30 -30.26 13.03
C VAL A 5 5.07 -30.88 11.65
N GLU A 6 5.91 -30.51 10.69
CA GLU A 6 5.92 -31.13 9.35
C GLU A 6 6.88 -32.33 9.28
N LYS A 7 7.94 -32.27 10.09
CA LYS A 7 9.02 -33.24 10.12
C LYS A 7 9.12 -33.87 11.50
N ASP A 8 9.62 -35.09 11.54
CA ASP A 8 9.86 -35.78 12.81
C ASP A 8 10.96 -35.02 13.57
N ILE A 9 10.68 -34.71 14.84
CA ILE A 9 11.62 -34.01 15.72
C ILE A 9 11.88 -34.85 16.97
N ASN A 10 13.11 -34.83 17.45
CA ASN A 10 13.48 -35.55 18.67
C ASN A 10 13.18 -34.65 19.89
N ILE A 11 12.10 -34.95 20.61
CA ILE A 11 11.66 -34.18 21.78
C ILE A 11 11.40 -35.08 22.98
N LYS A 12 11.37 -34.48 24.18
CA LYS A 12 11.11 -35.19 25.43
C LYS A 12 9.76 -35.95 25.35
N PRO A 13 9.65 -37.16 25.95
CA PRO A 13 8.48 -38.04 25.81
C PRO A 13 7.12 -37.48 26.26
N GLN A 14 7.10 -36.34 26.97
CA GLN A 14 5.91 -35.78 27.61
C GLN A 14 5.20 -34.69 26.77
N VAL A 15 5.65 -34.43 25.54
CA VAL A 15 5.05 -33.42 24.65
C VAL A 15 4.25 -34.11 23.55
N SER A 16 2.95 -33.83 23.46
CA SER A 16 2.11 -34.34 22.38
C SER A 16 2.50 -33.72 21.04
N ILE A 17 2.59 -34.55 19.99
CA ILE A 17 2.96 -34.12 18.63
C ILE A 17 1.79 -34.37 17.69
N ALA A 18 1.40 -33.35 16.92
CA ALA A 18 0.54 -33.50 15.76
C ALA A 18 1.36 -33.27 14.48
N ARG A 19 1.57 -34.34 13.71
CA ARG A 19 2.26 -34.26 12.42
C ARG A 19 1.29 -33.83 11.32
N VAL A 20 1.65 -32.81 10.56
CA VAL A 20 0.82 -32.23 9.50
C VAL A 20 1.62 -32.12 8.20
N LYS A 21 0.92 -32.02 7.07
CA LYS A 21 1.57 -31.79 5.77
C LYS A 21 2.07 -30.36 5.60
N ASN A 22 1.36 -29.38 6.17
CA ASN A 22 1.67 -27.96 6.10
C ASN A 22 1.33 -27.30 7.45
N SER A 23 2.37 -26.90 8.17
CA SER A 23 2.28 -26.28 9.50
C SER A 23 1.65 -24.89 9.45
N ARG A 24 1.88 -24.12 8.37
CA ARG A 24 1.29 -22.77 8.20
C ARG A 24 -0.22 -22.85 8.01
N GLN A 25 -0.69 -23.77 7.17
CA GLN A 25 -2.12 -24.03 7.02
C GLN A 25 -2.74 -24.49 8.34
N ALA A 26 -2.10 -25.44 9.01
CA ALA A 26 -2.57 -25.96 10.28
C ALA A 26 -2.66 -24.84 11.34
N MET A 27 -1.66 -23.96 11.43
CA MET A 27 -1.66 -22.80 12.31
C MET A 27 -2.86 -21.89 12.04
N ALA A 28 -3.14 -21.57 10.77
CA ALA A 28 -4.30 -20.74 10.40
C ALA A 28 -5.63 -21.38 10.82
N LEU A 29 -5.81 -22.67 10.55
CA LEU A 29 -7.04 -23.41 10.88
C LEU A 29 -7.22 -23.57 12.40
N MET A 30 -6.14 -23.89 13.14
CA MET A 30 -6.18 -23.99 14.59
C MET A 30 -6.48 -22.63 15.25
N ALA A 31 -5.86 -21.56 14.77
CA ALA A 31 -6.13 -20.21 15.26
C ALA A 31 -7.59 -19.81 15.01
N ALA A 32 -8.12 -20.08 13.81
CA ALA A 32 -9.52 -19.81 13.52
C ALA A 32 -10.45 -20.62 14.44
N ASN A 33 -10.18 -21.91 14.67
CA ASN A 33 -10.96 -22.72 15.62
C ASN A 33 -10.88 -22.18 17.06
N PHE A 34 -9.69 -21.79 17.50
CA PHE A 34 -9.45 -21.25 18.85
C PHE A 34 -10.24 -19.96 19.10
N PHE A 35 -10.35 -19.10 18.09
CA PHE A 35 -11.09 -17.83 18.15
C PHE A 35 -12.54 -17.93 17.63
N ASP A 36 -13.08 -19.13 17.45
CA ASP A 36 -14.44 -19.38 16.97
C ASP A 36 -14.76 -18.68 15.62
N HIS A 37 -13.85 -18.88 14.67
CA HIS A 37 -13.90 -18.43 13.28
C HIS A 37 -14.35 -16.97 13.11
N PRO A 38 -13.57 -16.00 13.61
CA PRO A 38 -14.01 -14.62 13.74
C PRO A 38 -14.36 -13.96 12.41
N SER A 39 -13.68 -14.29 11.30
CA SER A 39 -14.02 -13.76 9.97
C SER A 39 -15.41 -14.14 9.48
N ARG A 40 -16.02 -15.22 10.01
CA ARG A 40 -17.39 -15.63 9.63
C ARG A 40 -18.45 -14.63 10.09
N LYS A 41 -18.13 -13.83 11.11
CA LYS A 41 -19.03 -12.86 11.76
C LYS A 41 -18.86 -11.42 11.24
N LEU A 42 -17.79 -11.17 10.49
CA LEU A 42 -17.40 -9.88 9.90
C LEU A 42 -17.62 -9.90 8.39
N THR A 43 -17.92 -8.77 7.76
CA THR A 43 -17.67 -8.61 6.31
C THR A 43 -16.18 -8.35 6.12
N LEU A 44 -15.47 -9.20 5.38
CA LEU A 44 -14.03 -9.11 5.21
C LEU A 44 -13.67 -8.77 3.76
N ILE A 45 -13.01 -7.63 3.58
CA ILE A 45 -12.59 -7.07 2.30
C ILE A 45 -11.07 -7.19 2.21
N GLY A 46 -10.58 -7.96 1.26
CA GLY A 46 -9.15 -8.11 0.99
C GLY A 46 -8.71 -7.22 -0.16
N VAL A 47 -7.72 -6.36 0.05
CA VAL A 47 -7.13 -5.51 -1.00
C VAL A 47 -5.72 -5.99 -1.28
N THR A 48 -5.45 -6.37 -2.54
CA THR A 48 -4.13 -6.79 -3.00
C THR A 48 -3.70 -6.05 -4.27
N GLY A 49 -2.39 -6.04 -4.50
CA GLY A 49 -1.72 -5.36 -5.60
C GLY A 49 -0.31 -4.93 -5.20
N THR A 50 0.47 -4.39 -6.14
CA THR A 50 1.81 -3.87 -5.83
C THR A 50 1.68 -2.56 -5.06
N ASN A 51 1.00 -1.57 -5.64
CA ASN A 51 0.80 -0.25 -5.06
C ASN A 51 -0.68 0.02 -4.69
N GLY A 52 -0.95 1.01 -3.83
CA GLY A 52 -2.31 1.50 -3.55
C GLY A 52 -3.14 0.70 -2.53
N LYS A 53 -2.64 -0.41 -1.97
CA LYS A 53 -3.35 -1.23 -0.97
C LYS A 53 -3.80 -0.40 0.24
N THR A 54 -2.85 0.28 0.89
CA THR A 54 -3.11 1.11 2.08
C THR A 54 -4.10 2.23 1.80
N THR A 55 -3.94 2.96 0.68
CA THR A 55 -4.86 4.05 0.34
C THR A 55 -6.26 3.52 0.08
N THR A 56 -6.37 2.45 -0.70
CA THR A 56 -7.65 1.81 -1.02
C THR A 56 -8.35 1.26 0.22
N THR A 57 -7.65 0.60 1.15
CA THR A 57 -8.27 0.11 2.41
C THR A 57 -8.80 1.25 3.26
N HIS A 58 -8.09 2.38 3.35
CA HIS A 58 -8.55 3.57 4.08
C HIS A 58 -9.73 4.26 3.41
N LEU A 59 -9.75 4.34 2.08
CA LEU A 59 -10.87 4.89 1.33
C LEU A 59 -12.13 4.03 1.47
N ILE A 60 -12.00 2.70 1.39
CA ILE A 60 -13.11 1.77 1.63
C ILE A 60 -13.61 1.92 3.07
N ASP A 61 -12.72 1.92 4.06
CA ASP A 61 -13.08 2.14 5.47
C ASP A 61 -13.85 3.45 5.66
N ALA A 62 -13.35 4.57 5.11
CA ALA A 62 -13.99 5.86 5.22
C ALA A 62 -15.38 5.89 4.55
N VAL A 63 -15.51 5.31 3.36
CA VAL A 63 -16.77 5.26 2.60
C VAL A 63 -17.82 4.44 3.34
N LEU A 64 -17.44 3.28 3.90
CA LEU A 64 -18.35 2.43 4.66
C LEU A 64 -18.70 3.05 6.02
N ALA A 65 -17.73 3.65 6.73
CA ALA A 65 -18.00 4.40 7.95
C ALA A 65 -18.94 5.59 7.69
N GLY A 66 -18.89 6.19 6.50
CA GLY A 66 -19.76 7.30 6.09
C GLY A 66 -21.26 6.98 6.08
N LYS A 67 -21.65 5.71 5.93
CA LYS A 67 -23.06 5.26 6.09
C LYS A 67 -23.40 4.79 7.51
N GLY A 68 -22.55 5.11 8.50
CA GLY A 68 -22.74 4.76 9.91
C GLY A 68 -22.30 3.35 10.28
N GLU A 69 -21.49 2.68 9.45
CA GLU A 69 -21.00 1.34 9.75
C GLU A 69 -19.80 1.38 10.71
N HIS A 70 -19.78 0.47 11.69
CA HIS A 70 -18.58 0.27 12.53
C HIS A 70 -17.56 -0.55 11.75
N THR A 71 -16.40 0.04 11.46
CA THR A 71 -15.39 -0.56 10.59
C THR A 71 -14.07 -0.83 11.30
N GLY A 72 -13.21 -1.62 10.66
CA GLY A 72 -11.84 -1.85 11.07
C GLY A 72 -10.89 -1.93 9.88
N ILE A 73 -9.61 -1.70 10.15
CA ILE A 73 -8.51 -1.81 9.17
C ILE A 73 -7.47 -2.78 9.70
N ILE A 74 -6.91 -3.59 8.81
CA ILE A 74 -5.68 -4.35 9.05
C ILE A 74 -4.71 -4.01 7.92
N GLY A 75 -3.59 -3.36 8.21
CA GLY A 75 -2.71 -2.84 7.16
C GLY A 75 -1.34 -2.40 7.63
N THR A 76 -0.59 -1.74 6.73
CA THR A 76 0.83 -1.39 6.95
C THR A 76 1.05 -0.33 8.02
N ILE A 77 0.12 0.62 8.18
CA ILE A 77 0.32 1.76 9.10
C ILE A 77 -0.12 1.40 10.52
N TYR A 78 -1.28 0.77 10.65
CA TYR A 78 -1.85 0.34 11.93
C TYR A 78 -2.95 -0.70 11.69
N ASN A 79 -3.33 -1.39 12.76
CA ASN A 79 -4.64 -2.04 12.83
C ASN A 79 -5.62 -1.09 13.52
N LYS A 80 -6.79 -0.88 12.93
CA LYS A 80 -7.87 -0.05 13.47
C LYS A 80 -9.01 -0.95 13.93
N ILE A 81 -9.37 -0.89 15.21
CA ILE A 81 -10.53 -1.58 15.79
C ILE A 81 -11.51 -0.50 16.27
N GLY A 82 -12.54 -0.18 15.48
CA GLY A 82 -13.37 0.99 15.75
C GLY A 82 -12.52 2.26 15.74
N ASP A 83 -12.46 2.98 16.86
CA ASP A 83 -11.66 4.20 16.99
C ASP A 83 -10.23 3.96 17.51
N GLN A 84 -9.92 2.74 17.95
CA GLN A 84 -8.60 2.40 18.49
C GLN A 84 -7.62 2.03 17.38
N ARG A 85 -6.38 2.52 17.49
CA ARG A 85 -5.26 2.17 16.60
C ARG A 85 -4.22 1.36 17.37
N LEU A 86 -3.80 0.25 16.79
CA LEU A 86 -2.78 -0.64 17.33
C LEU A 86 -1.55 -0.63 16.40
N PRO A 87 -0.33 -0.65 16.97
CA PRO A 87 0.89 -0.74 16.18
C PRO A 87 0.98 -2.08 15.44
N VAL A 88 1.77 -2.10 14.37
CA VAL A 88 1.91 -3.26 13.50
C VAL A 88 3.38 -3.55 13.20
N GLU A 89 3.71 -4.84 13.08
CA GLU A 89 5.03 -5.29 12.60
C GLU A 89 5.02 -5.65 11.11
N ARG A 90 3.84 -5.96 10.56
CA ARG A 90 3.67 -6.50 9.19
C ARG A 90 2.38 -5.94 8.59
N THR A 91 2.38 -5.70 7.28
CA THR A 91 1.19 -5.33 6.51
C THR A 91 0.03 -6.30 6.70
N THR A 92 0.33 -7.59 6.73
CA THR A 92 -0.65 -8.64 7.06
C THR A 92 -0.06 -9.52 8.18
N PRO A 93 -0.68 -9.57 9.37
CA PRO A 93 -0.20 -10.34 10.52
C PRO A 93 -0.10 -11.84 10.25
N GLU A 94 0.69 -12.57 11.05
CA GLU A 94 0.69 -14.04 11.04
C GLU A 94 -0.66 -14.60 11.47
N SER A 95 -0.96 -15.86 11.10
CA SER A 95 -2.32 -16.40 11.17
C SER A 95 -2.93 -16.36 12.57
N LEU A 96 -2.13 -16.56 13.62
CA LEU A 96 -2.59 -16.49 15.00
C LEU A 96 -3.02 -15.07 15.40
N ASP A 97 -2.14 -14.10 15.16
CA ASP A 97 -2.38 -12.69 15.49
C ASP A 97 -3.55 -12.15 14.68
N LEU A 98 -3.63 -12.51 13.39
CA LEU A 98 -4.73 -12.13 12.52
C LEU A 98 -6.08 -12.60 13.07
N GLN A 99 -6.20 -13.87 13.46
CA GLN A 99 -7.45 -14.38 14.03
C GLN A 99 -7.77 -13.74 15.39
N SER A 100 -6.75 -13.47 16.22
CA SER A 100 -6.91 -12.72 17.48
C SER A 100 -7.47 -11.31 17.25
N ILE A 101 -6.91 -10.57 16.30
CA ILE A 101 -7.36 -9.21 15.94
C ILE A 101 -8.79 -9.23 15.43
N LEU A 102 -9.13 -10.16 14.52
CA LEU A 102 -10.50 -10.31 14.02
C LEU A 102 -11.49 -10.67 15.14
N ALA A 103 -11.07 -11.47 16.12
CA ALA A 103 -11.89 -11.77 17.30
C ALA A 103 -12.14 -10.53 18.17
N GLN A 104 -11.11 -9.71 18.40
CA GLN A 104 -11.25 -8.44 19.10
C GLN A 104 -12.18 -7.45 18.35
N MET A 105 -12.12 -7.44 17.02
CA MET A 105 -13.04 -6.66 16.18
C MET A 105 -14.50 -7.09 16.36
N ASN A 106 -14.78 -8.40 16.42
CA ASN A 106 -16.11 -8.90 16.74
C ASN A 106 -16.60 -8.43 18.12
N THR A 107 -15.77 -8.55 19.16
CA THR A 107 -16.10 -8.08 20.52
C THR A 107 -16.36 -6.57 20.55
N SER A 108 -15.66 -5.81 19.72
CA SER A 108 -15.79 -4.36 19.59
C SER A 108 -16.93 -3.93 18.64
N LYS A 109 -17.78 -4.88 18.21
CA LYS A 109 -18.92 -4.64 17.31
C LYS A 109 -18.55 -4.05 15.94
N VAL A 110 -17.31 -4.24 15.50
CA VAL A 110 -16.93 -3.98 14.11
C VAL A 110 -17.74 -4.91 13.22
N ARG A 111 -18.28 -4.35 12.12
CA ARG A 111 -19.08 -5.10 11.15
C ARG A 111 -18.30 -5.42 9.88
N THR A 112 -17.50 -4.48 9.41
CA THR A 112 -16.71 -4.63 8.17
C THR A 112 -15.24 -4.32 8.40
N VAL A 113 -14.36 -5.14 7.82
CA VAL A 113 -12.91 -5.01 7.93
C VAL A 113 -12.31 -4.88 6.54
N SER A 114 -11.58 -3.79 6.31
CA SER A 114 -10.73 -3.62 5.13
C SER A 114 -9.30 -4.05 5.45
N MET A 115 -8.81 -5.07 4.76
CA MET A 115 -7.52 -5.68 5.06
C MET A 115 -6.59 -5.65 3.85
N GLU A 116 -5.35 -5.21 4.07
CA GLU A 116 -4.28 -5.37 3.10
C GLU A 116 -3.84 -6.83 3.03
N ALA A 117 -4.10 -7.48 1.90
CA ALA A 117 -3.73 -8.86 1.63
C ALA A 117 -2.44 -8.91 0.80
N SER A 118 -1.29 -8.82 1.48
CA SER A 118 0.03 -8.88 0.81
C SER A 118 0.26 -10.22 0.11
N SER A 119 1.05 -10.23 -0.97
CA SER A 119 1.41 -11.48 -1.68
C SER A 119 2.11 -12.48 -0.75
N HIS A 120 2.98 -11.98 0.12
CA HIS A 120 3.63 -12.78 1.15
C HIS A 120 2.61 -13.48 2.05
N ALA A 121 1.57 -12.77 2.51
CA ALA A 121 0.59 -13.35 3.42
C ALA A 121 -0.30 -14.39 2.74
N LEU A 122 -0.66 -14.17 1.49
CA LEU A 122 -1.41 -15.12 0.68
C LEU A 122 -0.56 -16.38 0.42
N TYR A 123 0.69 -16.21 -0.02
CA TYR A 123 1.63 -17.30 -0.29
C TYR A 123 1.96 -18.11 0.97
N LEU A 124 2.24 -17.43 2.08
CA LEU A 124 2.57 -18.05 3.38
C LEU A 124 1.32 -18.50 4.15
N GLN A 125 0.13 -18.48 3.53
CA GLN A 125 -1.11 -18.99 4.11
C GLN A 125 -1.53 -18.33 5.44
N ARG A 126 -1.12 -17.08 5.67
CA ARG A 126 -1.52 -16.31 6.86
C ARG A 126 -3.02 -16.11 6.91
N THR A 127 -3.64 -15.95 5.74
CA THR A 127 -5.07 -15.71 5.57
C THR A 127 -5.86 -16.97 5.22
N ALA A 128 -5.25 -18.17 5.28
CA ALA A 128 -5.88 -19.40 4.76
C ALA A 128 -7.20 -19.79 5.43
N ALA A 129 -7.43 -19.35 6.67
CA ALA A 129 -8.68 -19.58 7.40
C ALA A 129 -9.60 -18.35 7.46
N CYS A 130 -9.35 -17.34 6.62
CA CYS A 130 -10.19 -16.15 6.50
C CYS A 130 -11.24 -16.33 5.39
N GLU A 131 -12.51 -16.10 5.72
CA GLU A 131 -13.60 -16.06 4.74
C GLU A 131 -13.80 -14.64 4.21
N PHE A 132 -13.12 -14.31 3.11
CA PHE A 132 -13.30 -13.04 2.41
C PHE A 132 -14.65 -12.98 1.67
N ASP A 133 -15.27 -11.81 1.69
CA ASP A 133 -16.46 -11.51 0.88
C ASP A 133 -16.11 -10.72 -0.38
N VAL A 134 -15.11 -9.86 -0.28
CA VAL A 134 -14.70 -8.97 -1.38
C VAL A 134 -13.20 -9.08 -1.57
N GLY A 135 -12.77 -9.30 -2.82
CA GLY A 135 -11.38 -9.17 -3.23
C GLY A 135 -11.21 -7.96 -4.14
N VAL A 136 -10.24 -7.11 -3.84
CA VAL A 136 -9.94 -5.91 -4.62
C VAL A 136 -8.52 -6.02 -5.18
N PHE A 137 -8.38 -5.90 -6.50
CA PHE A 137 -7.09 -5.86 -7.20
C PHE A 137 -6.79 -4.43 -7.67
N THR A 138 -5.69 -3.85 -7.20
CA THR A 138 -5.28 -2.49 -7.59
C THR A 138 -4.40 -2.48 -8.84
N ASN A 139 -3.24 -3.14 -8.80
CA ASN A 139 -2.28 -3.24 -9.91
C ASN A 139 -1.21 -4.31 -9.65
N LEU A 140 -0.41 -4.63 -10.67
CA LEU A 140 0.78 -5.47 -10.58
C LEU A 140 1.96 -4.90 -11.38
N THR A 141 2.95 -4.40 -10.66
CA THR A 141 4.26 -3.96 -11.18
C THR A 141 5.40 -4.64 -10.42
N GLN A 142 6.64 -4.56 -10.92
CA GLN A 142 7.79 -5.26 -10.35
C GLN A 142 8.03 -4.86 -8.89
N ASP A 143 8.00 -5.85 -8.01
CA ASP A 143 8.41 -5.77 -6.61
C ASP A 143 8.54 -7.20 -6.03
N HIS A 144 9.17 -7.32 -4.86
CA HIS A 144 9.25 -8.56 -4.08
C HIS A 144 9.86 -9.77 -4.81
N LEU A 145 10.70 -9.55 -5.83
CA LEU A 145 11.40 -10.65 -6.54
C LEU A 145 12.59 -11.23 -5.74
N ASP A 146 12.89 -10.64 -4.58
CA ASP A 146 13.72 -11.25 -3.54
C ASP A 146 13.03 -12.42 -2.82
N PHE A 147 11.68 -12.46 -2.86
CA PHE A 147 10.88 -13.52 -2.25
C PHE A 147 10.21 -14.42 -3.29
N HIS A 148 9.56 -13.83 -4.29
CA HIS A 148 8.94 -14.57 -5.39
C HIS A 148 9.99 -14.80 -6.48
N ARG A 149 10.04 -16.00 -7.06
CA ARG A 149 11.03 -16.35 -8.09
C ARG A 149 10.94 -15.44 -9.31
N ASP A 150 9.72 -15.08 -9.70
CA ASP A 150 9.45 -14.28 -10.90
C ASP A 150 8.09 -13.58 -10.79
N MET A 151 7.79 -12.69 -11.76
CA MET A 151 6.53 -11.97 -11.84
C MET A 151 5.30 -12.88 -11.97
N ASN A 152 5.44 -14.10 -12.53
CA ASN A 152 4.33 -15.03 -12.64
C ASN A 152 3.98 -15.66 -11.29
N GLU A 153 4.99 -16.04 -10.49
CA GLU A 153 4.77 -16.50 -9.11
C GLU A 153 4.20 -15.37 -8.25
N TYR A 154 4.72 -14.14 -8.39
CA TYR A 154 4.20 -12.99 -7.66
C TYR A 154 2.71 -12.70 -7.97
N LEU A 155 2.32 -12.77 -9.24
CA LEU A 155 0.91 -12.67 -9.65
C LEU A 155 0.10 -13.86 -9.11
N ALA A 156 0.60 -15.09 -9.25
CA ALA A 156 -0.08 -16.28 -8.74
C ALA A 156 -0.35 -16.19 -7.23
N ALA A 157 0.60 -15.66 -6.46
CA ALA A 157 0.41 -15.42 -5.03
C ALA A 157 -0.74 -14.45 -4.75
N LYS A 158 -0.92 -13.38 -5.54
CA LYS A 158 -2.07 -12.45 -5.41
C LYS A 158 -3.38 -13.09 -5.87
N MET A 159 -3.34 -13.91 -6.92
CA MET A 159 -4.49 -14.64 -7.45
C MET A 159 -5.15 -15.54 -6.40
N LEU A 160 -4.38 -16.06 -5.42
CA LEU A 160 -4.92 -16.87 -4.31
C LEU A 160 -6.08 -16.20 -3.56
N LEU A 161 -6.08 -14.86 -3.44
CA LEU A 161 -7.21 -14.13 -2.85
C LEU A 161 -8.50 -14.37 -3.65
N PHE A 162 -8.42 -14.21 -4.96
CA PHE A 162 -9.55 -14.28 -5.90
C PHE A 162 -10.01 -15.70 -6.18
N GLU A 163 -9.07 -16.64 -6.21
CA GLU A 163 -9.35 -18.06 -6.31
C GLU A 163 -10.07 -18.58 -5.06
N GLY A 164 -9.79 -18.00 -3.89
CA GLY A 164 -10.43 -18.35 -2.62
C GLY A 164 -11.83 -17.75 -2.44
N LEU A 165 -12.18 -16.68 -3.16
CA LEU A 165 -13.50 -16.06 -3.06
C LEU A 165 -14.60 -17.06 -3.41
N GLY A 166 -15.62 -17.14 -2.56
CA GLY A 166 -16.77 -18.01 -2.77
C GLY A 166 -16.54 -19.51 -2.50
N LYS A 167 -15.30 -19.97 -2.33
CA LYS A 167 -14.99 -21.40 -2.11
C LYS A 167 -15.18 -21.80 -0.65
N GLU A 168 -15.80 -22.97 -0.44
CA GLU A 168 -15.84 -23.69 0.84
C GLU A 168 -16.20 -22.85 2.07
N ARG A 169 -17.11 -21.88 1.89
CA ARG A 169 -17.45 -20.89 2.92
C ARG A 169 -18.79 -21.18 3.61
N VAL A 170 -18.86 -20.84 4.88
CA VAL A 170 -20.08 -20.96 5.69
C VAL A 170 -21.00 -19.75 5.47
N LYS A 171 -20.42 -18.58 5.19
CA LYS A 171 -21.17 -17.36 4.96
C LYS A 171 -22.07 -17.46 3.73
N LYS A 172 -23.32 -17.02 3.87
CA LYS A 172 -24.31 -16.96 2.77
C LYS A 172 -24.28 -15.64 1.98
N ARG A 173 -23.58 -14.62 2.49
CA ARG A 173 -23.45 -13.30 1.87
C ARG A 173 -22.82 -13.45 0.47
N PRO A 174 -23.34 -12.87 -0.62
CA PRO A 174 -22.69 -12.94 -1.92
C PRO A 174 -21.25 -12.41 -1.88
N CYS A 175 -20.36 -13.07 -2.62
CA CYS A 175 -18.99 -12.60 -2.83
C CYS A 175 -18.91 -11.86 -4.17
N TYR A 176 -17.97 -10.92 -4.28
CA TYR A 176 -17.62 -10.29 -5.56
C TYR A 176 -16.16 -9.86 -5.56
N ALA A 177 -15.64 -9.58 -6.76
CA ALA A 177 -14.31 -9.01 -6.94
C ALA A 177 -14.40 -7.62 -7.58
N VAL A 178 -13.48 -6.73 -7.19
CA VAL A 178 -13.23 -5.45 -7.86
C VAL A 178 -11.86 -5.51 -8.51
N VAL A 179 -11.78 -5.22 -9.81
CA VAL A 179 -10.55 -5.36 -10.59
C VAL A 179 -10.29 -4.08 -11.39
N ASN A 180 -9.14 -3.47 -11.19
CA ASN A 180 -8.66 -2.42 -12.10
C ASN A 180 -8.39 -3.02 -13.48
N ASN A 181 -9.19 -2.65 -14.47
CA ASN A 181 -9.19 -3.21 -15.82
C ASN A 181 -8.11 -2.62 -16.72
N ASP A 182 -7.50 -1.50 -16.31
CA ASP A 182 -6.37 -0.88 -17.02
C ASP A 182 -5.05 -1.65 -16.76
N ASP A 183 -5.03 -2.53 -15.76
CA ASP A 183 -3.85 -3.34 -15.44
C ASP A 183 -3.78 -4.61 -16.31
N ARG A 184 -2.60 -4.91 -16.84
CA ARG A 184 -2.38 -6.07 -17.74
C ARG A 184 -2.70 -7.42 -17.07
N ALA A 185 -2.64 -7.51 -15.75
CA ALA A 185 -2.99 -8.72 -15.00
C ALA A 185 -4.51 -8.90 -14.83
N ALA A 186 -5.33 -7.89 -15.13
CA ALA A 186 -6.78 -7.91 -14.93
C ALA A 186 -7.45 -9.15 -15.55
N GLU A 187 -7.09 -9.48 -16.79
CA GLU A 187 -7.62 -10.67 -17.48
C GLU A 187 -7.32 -11.98 -16.74
N ARG A 188 -6.13 -12.11 -16.15
CA ARG A 188 -5.76 -13.30 -15.37
C ARG A 188 -6.52 -13.37 -14.05
N ILE A 189 -6.71 -12.24 -13.37
CA ILE A 189 -7.51 -12.14 -12.14
C ILE A 189 -8.98 -12.49 -12.43
N LYS A 190 -9.56 -11.93 -13.49
CA LYS A 190 -10.95 -12.21 -13.90
C LYS A 190 -11.18 -13.68 -14.20
N LYS A 191 -10.21 -14.36 -14.83
CA LYS A 191 -10.31 -15.78 -15.18
C LYS A 191 -10.13 -16.74 -14.01
N CYS A 192 -9.44 -16.35 -12.93
CA CYS A 192 -9.20 -17.25 -11.80
C CYS A 192 -10.29 -17.22 -10.73
N THR A 193 -11.23 -16.27 -10.80
CA THR A 193 -12.32 -16.15 -9.84
C THR A 193 -13.64 -16.67 -10.39
N ASN A 194 -14.45 -17.26 -9.50
CA ASN A 194 -15.77 -17.80 -9.85
C ASN A 194 -16.91 -16.91 -9.34
N VAL A 195 -16.59 -15.76 -8.75
CA VAL A 195 -17.58 -14.80 -8.24
C VAL A 195 -17.78 -13.67 -9.25
N PRO A 196 -18.90 -12.93 -9.20
CA PRO A 196 -19.09 -11.75 -10.03
C PRO A 196 -17.91 -10.77 -9.92
N VAL A 197 -17.44 -10.27 -11.06
CA VAL A 197 -16.40 -9.24 -11.12
C VAL A 197 -17.00 -7.92 -11.53
N ILE A 198 -16.57 -6.86 -10.85
CA ILE A 198 -16.85 -5.47 -11.20
C ILE A 198 -15.52 -4.84 -11.57
N THR A 199 -15.48 -4.26 -12.75
CA THR A 199 -14.29 -3.62 -13.28
C THR A 199 -14.31 -2.13 -13.02
N CYS A 200 -13.15 -1.57 -12.70
CA CYS A 200 -12.94 -0.13 -12.71
C CYS A 200 -11.76 0.26 -13.60
N GLY A 201 -11.72 1.49 -14.09
CA GLY A 201 -10.63 1.97 -14.94
C GLY A 201 -10.81 3.41 -15.38
N ILE A 202 -9.80 3.92 -16.08
CA ILE A 202 -9.81 5.25 -16.70
C ILE A 202 -9.78 5.07 -18.22
N ASN A 203 -8.83 4.28 -18.69
CA ASN A 203 -8.48 4.13 -20.09
C ASN A 203 -9.33 3.06 -20.79
N GLU A 204 -9.37 1.86 -20.23
CA GLU A 204 -10.12 0.74 -20.77
C GLU A 204 -11.60 0.83 -20.41
N GLN A 205 -12.45 0.12 -21.16
CA GLN A 205 -13.86 -0.03 -20.81
C GLN A 205 -14.00 -0.77 -19.48
N ALA A 206 -14.82 -0.24 -18.58
CA ALA A 206 -15.03 -0.78 -17.24
C ALA A 206 -16.46 -0.51 -16.75
N ASP A 207 -16.96 -1.31 -15.80
CA ASP A 207 -18.31 -1.16 -15.22
C ASP A 207 -18.45 0.16 -14.43
N VAL A 208 -17.35 0.63 -13.83
CA VAL A 208 -17.24 1.91 -13.13
C VAL A 208 -16.02 2.64 -13.67
N ARG A 209 -16.25 3.68 -14.48
CA ARG A 209 -15.18 4.37 -15.21
C ARG A 209 -15.04 5.81 -14.77
N ALA A 210 -13.80 6.30 -14.64
CA ALA A 210 -13.55 7.74 -14.53
C ALA A 210 -13.40 8.39 -15.91
N GLU A 211 -14.10 9.50 -16.10
CA GLU A 211 -14.09 10.35 -17.28
C GLU A 211 -13.73 11.79 -16.86
N ASP A 212 -13.30 12.62 -17.80
CA ASP A 212 -12.96 14.04 -17.57
C ASP A 212 -12.00 14.26 -16.39
N VAL A 213 -10.99 13.39 -16.25
CA VAL A 213 -10.04 13.44 -15.15
C VAL A 213 -9.21 14.73 -15.22
N ARG A 214 -9.28 15.53 -14.17
CA ARG A 214 -8.47 16.73 -13.96
C ARG A 214 -7.67 16.56 -12.68
N LEU A 215 -6.36 16.75 -12.80
CA LEU A 215 -5.41 16.58 -11.71
C LEU A 215 -4.82 17.95 -11.37
N ASN A 216 -4.88 18.32 -10.10
CA ASN A 216 -4.36 19.57 -9.58
C ASN A 216 -3.40 19.30 -8.41
N SER A 217 -2.70 20.34 -7.94
CA SER A 217 -1.81 20.26 -6.78
C SER A 217 -2.52 19.93 -5.47
N ASP A 218 -3.78 20.36 -5.33
CA ASP A 218 -4.61 20.24 -4.13
C ASP A 218 -5.60 19.07 -4.18
N GLY A 219 -5.59 18.28 -5.26
CA GLY A 219 -6.49 17.15 -5.42
C GLY A 219 -6.81 16.76 -6.86
N SER A 220 -7.88 15.99 -7.02
CA SER A 220 -8.33 15.49 -8.32
C SER A 220 -9.85 15.62 -8.46
N SER A 221 -10.33 15.84 -9.68
CA SER A 221 -11.76 15.81 -10.01
C SER A 221 -12.01 14.97 -11.26
N PHE A 222 -13.10 14.19 -11.26
CA PHE A 222 -13.48 13.33 -12.37
C PHE A 222 -14.97 13.02 -12.33
N THR A 223 -15.54 12.63 -13.47
CA THR A 223 -16.90 12.10 -13.58
C THR A 223 -16.84 10.58 -13.48
N VAL A 224 -17.62 9.98 -12.58
CA VAL A 224 -17.82 8.52 -12.53
C VAL A 224 -19.00 8.16 -13.40
N SER A 225 -18.77 7.29 -14.37
CA SER A 225 -19.77 6.67 -15.22
C SER A 225 -19.98 5.21 -14.80
N TYR A 226 -21.22 4.83 -14.49
CA TYR A 226 -21.58 3.46 -14.13
C TYR A 226 -23.03 3.14 -14.53
N LYS A 227 -23.44 1.86 -14.41
CA LYS A 227 -24.73 1.36 -14.92
C LYS A 227 -25.97 2.19 -14.54
N GLU A 228 -26.01 2.75 -13.33
CA GLU A 228 -27.20 3.46 -12.82
C GLU A 228 -27.16 4.98 -13.05
N GLY A 229 -26.05 5.51 -13.57
CA GLY A 229 -25.94 6.92 -13.92
C GLY A 229 -24.52 7.45 -13.80
N ASN A 230 -24.39 8.78 -13.83
CA ASN A 230 -23.11 9.48 -13.73
C ASN A 230 -23.13 10.44 -12.53
N PHE A 231 -21.99 10.60 -11.86
CA PHE A 231 -21.83 11.60 -10.80
C PHE A 231 -20.40 12.14 -10.75
N SER A 232 -20.23 13.38 -10.32
CA SER A 232 -18.91 13.99 -10.17
C SER A 232 -18.27 13.63 -8.84
N VAL A 233 -16.96 13.45 -8.84
CA VAL A 233 -16.14 13.27 -7.64
C VAL A 233 -15.09 14.37 -7.61
N CYS A 234 -14.93 14.99 -6.45
CA CYS A 234 -13.79 15.84 -6.13
C CYS A 234 -13.13 15.26 -4.87
N THR A 235 -11.82 15.05 -4.92
CA THR A 235 -11.04 14.55 -3.79
C THR A 235 -9.83 15.45 -3.56
N SER A 236 -9.37 15.52 -2.31
CA SER A 236 -8.12 16.21 -1.94
C SER A 236 -6.89 15.35 -2.22
N LEU A 237 -7.07 14.14 -2.76
CA LEU A 237 -5.98 13.23 -3.09
C LEU A 237 -5.42 13.58 -4.48
N PRO A 238 -4.15 14.01 -4.59
CA PRO A 238 -3.54 14.34 -5.87
C PRO A 238 -3.10 13.07 -6.61
N GLY A 239 -3.01 13.17 -7.93
CA GLY A 239 -2.42 12.15 -8.79
C GLY A 239 -3.41 11.13 -9.34
N GLU A 240 -3.12 10.66 -10.55
CA GLU A 240 -3.94 9.70 -11.28
C GLU A 240 -4.04 8.34 -10.57
N PHE A 241 -2.97 7.90 -9.91
CA PHE A 241 -2.95 6.68 -9.09
C PHE A 241 -4.01 6.73 -7.96
N ASN A 242 -4.31 7.91 -7.42
CA ASN A 242 -5.36 8.08 -6.42
C ASN A 242 -6.77 8.08 -7.03
N VAL A 243 -6.93 8.41 -8.32
CA VAL A 243 -8.19 8.20 -9.03
C VAL A 243 -8.51 6.70 -9.10
N TYR A 244 -7.54 5.83 -9.43
CA TYR A 244 -7.73 4.38 -9.37
C TYR A 244 -8.08 3.87 -7.97
N ASN A 245 -7.40 4.36 -6.93
CA ASN A 245 -7.71 4.00 -5.53
C ASN A 245 -9.15 4.43 -5.16
N CYS A 246 -9.57 5.63 -5.58
CA CYS A 246 -10.94 6.11 -5.40
C CYS A 246 -11.94 5.24 -6.14
N LEU A 247 -11.68 4.90 -7.41
CA LEU A 247 -12.55 4.04 -8.21
C LEU A 247 -12.75 2.66 -7.56
N ALA A 248 -11.69 2.04 -7.04
CA ALA A 248 -11.80 0.78 -6.30
C ALA A 248 -12.70 0.92 -5.05
N ALA A 249 -12.54 2.00 -4.29
CA ALA A 249 -13.38 2.28 -3.13
C ALA A 249 -14.83 2.63 -3.50
N ILE A 250 -15.06 3.31 -4.63
CA ILE A 250 -16.38 3.60 -5.19
C ILE A 250 -17.08 2.29 -5.57
N CYS A 251 -16.41 1.37 -6.28
CA CYS A 251 -16.97 0.07 -6.63
C CYS A 251 -17.47 -0.68 -5.39
N VAL A 252 -16.64 -0.74 -4.34
CA VAL A 252 -17.04 -1.35 -3.06
C VAL A 252 -18.21 -0.59 -2.45
N GLY A 253 -18.13 0.74 -2.33
CA GLY A 253 -19.19 1.56 -1.75
C GLY A 253 -20.54 1.35 -2.43
N LEU A 254 -20.58 1.37 -3.77
CA LEU A 254 -21.79 1.16 -4.55
C LEU A 254 -22.38 -0.25 -4.33
N GLN A 255 -21.54 -1.29 -4.34
CA GLN A 255 -22.00 -2.66 -4.07
C GLN A 255 -22.46 -2.89 -2.64
N GLU A 256 -21.86 -2.18 -1.68
CA GLU A 256 -22.27 -2.20 -0.28
C GLU A 256 -23.47 -1.28 0.01
N GLY A 257 -24.11 -0.72 -1.03
CA GLY A 257 -25.30 0.10 -0.93
C GLY A 257 -25.07 1.47 -0.28
N VAL A 258 -23.85 1.99 -0.32
CA VAL A 258 -23.55 3.34 0.15
C VAL A 258 -24.16 4.35 -0.84
N PRO A 259 -25.02 5.30 -0.39
CA PRO A 259 -25.58 6.30 -1.28
C PRO A 259 -24.49 7.13 -1.97
N VAL A 260 -24.64 7.43 -3.26
CA VAL A 260 -23.68 8.22 -4.05
C VAL A 260 -23.32 9.54 -3.35
N ALA A 261 -24.30 10.24 -2.78
CA ALA A 261 -24.07 11.48 -2.04
C ALA A 261 -23.12 11.31 -0.84
N VAL A 262 -23.18 10.16 -0.16
CA VAL A 262 -22.26 9.82 0.93
C VAL A 262 -20.87 9.54 0.38
N VAL A 263 -20.75 8.76 -0.69
CA VAL A 263 -19.46 8.50 -1.36
C VAL A 263 -18.77 9.81 -1.76
N GLN A 264 -19.49 10.70 -2.45
CA GLN A 264 -18.99 12.03 -2.85
C GLN A 264 -18.54 12.85 -1.65
N ALA A 265 -19.35 12.93 -0.59
CA ALA A 265 -19.04 13.70 0.60
C ALA A 265 -17.81 13.16 1.35
N ILE A 266 -17.64 11.83 1.41
CA ILE A 266 -16.49 11.20 2.06
C ILE A 266 -15.22 11.43 1.24
N LEU A 267 -15.22 11.12 -0.07
CA LEU A 267 -14.04 11.28 -0.91
C LEU A 267 -13.53 12.73 -0.98
N LYS A 268 -14.43 13.70 -0.85
CA LYS A 268 -14.09 15.12 -0.72
C LYS A 268 -13.41 15.46 0.61
N LYS A 269 -13.77 14.78 1.71
CA LYS A 269 -13.27 15.06 3.06
C LYS A 269 -11.97 14.33 3.41
N VAL A 270 -11.69 13.19 2.76
CA VAL A 270 -10.45 12.45 3.00
C VAL A 270 -9.24 13.31 2.59
N LYS A 271 -8.33 13.55 3.53
CA LYS A 271 -7.17 14.43 3.34
C LYS A 271 -5.89 13.71 2.87
N GLY A 272 -5.88 12.39 2.86
CA GLY A 272 -4.66 11.62 2.64
C GLY A 272 -4.55 10.45 3.60
N VAL A 273 -3.50 9.68 3.39
CA VAL A 273 -3.05 8.61 4.28
C VAL A 273 -1.60 8.95 4.66
N PRO A 274 -1.19 8.82 5.93
CA PRO A 274 0.18 9.13 6.33
C PRO A 274 1.21 8.44 5.43
N GLY A 275 2.21 9.19 4.99
CA GLY A 275 3.26 8.71 4.09
C GLY A 275 2.78 8.28 2.69
N ARG A 276 1.66 8.83 2.20
CA ARG A 276 1.13 8.62 0.84
C ARG A 276 0.83 9.98 0.21
N PHE A 277 1.81 10.52 -0.50
CA PHE A 277 1.84 11.85 -1.09
C PHE A 277 1.43 12.91 -0.05
N GLU A 278 2.01 12.80 1.15
CA GLU A 278 1.65 13.61 2.30
C GLU A 278 2.39 14.96 2.25
N PRO A 279 1.68 16.10 2.21
CA PRO A 279 2.34 17.39 2.17
C PRO A 279 3.00 17.75 3.49
N VAL A 280 4.14 18.44 3.40
CA VAL A 280 4.80 19.14 4.50
C VAL A 280 4.76 20.63 4.19
N ASP A 281 3.89 21.35 4.88
CA ASP A 281 3.70 22.79 4.67
C ASP A 281 3.70 23.51 6.02
N GLU A 282 4.78 24.25 6.26
CA GLU A 282 4.94 25.11 7.43
C GLU A 282 4.96 26.61 7.04
N GLY A 283 4.61 26.94 5.78
CA GLY A 283 4.60 28.30 5.24
C GLY A 283 5.74 28.63 4.27
N GLN A 284 6.56 27.65 3.89
CA GLN A 284 7.62 27.84 2.90
C GLN A 284 7.07 28.07 1.47
N LYS A 285 7.89 28.65 0.60
CA LYS A 285 7.48 29.06 -0.77
C LYS A 285 7.58 27.98 -1.85
N PHE A 286 7.82 26.73 -1.46
CA PHE A 286 7.96 25.59 -2.37
C PHE A 286 7.22 24.39 -1.78
N ALA A 287 6.77 23.49 -2.64
CA ALA A 287 6.01 22.33 -2.21
C ALA A 287 6.95 21.22 -1.72
N VAL A 288 6.55 20.50 -0.68
CA VAL A 288 7.26 19.32 -0.18
C VAL A 288 6.24 18.21 0.07
N VAL A 289 6.55 17.00 -0.40
CA VAL A 289 5.75 15.81 -0.09
C VAL A 289 6.62 14.65 0.37
N VAL A 290 6.07 13.85 1.29
CA VAL A 290 6.63 12.58 1.74
C VAL A 290 5.79 11.43 1.19
N ASP A 291 6.42 10.46 0.53
CA ASP A 291 5.75 9.32 -0.08
C ASP A 291 6.51 7.99 0.15
N TYR A 292 5.75 6.89 0.18
CA TYR A 292 6.27 5.53 0.35
C TYR A 292 6.70 4.84 -0.96
N ALA A 293 6.79 5.58 -2.06
CA ALA A 293 7.23 5.08 -3.36
C ALA A 293 8.62 4.44 -3.26
N HIS A 294 8.64 3.11 -3.13
CA HIS A 294 9.84 2.27 -3.00
C HIS A 294 9.95 1.22 -4.11
N THR A 295 9.14 1.37 -5.16
CA THR A 295 9.13 0.56 -6.39
C THR A 295 9.34 1.48 -7.60
N PRO A 296 9.87 0.99 -8.74
CA PRO A 296 10.02 1.79 -9.95
C PRO A 296 8.74 2.50 -10.37
N ASP A 297 7.65 1.74 -10.49
CA ASP A 297 6.32 2.26 -10.84
C ASP A 297 5.79 3.26 -9.80
N GLY A 298 5.97 2.99 -8.51
CA GLY A 298 5.57 3.93 -7.46
C GLY A 298 6.30 5.27 -7.58
N LEU A 299 7.63 5.22 -7.77
CA LEU A 299 8.46 6.41 -7.92
C LEU A 299 8.07 7.21 -9.17
N GLU A 300 7.94 6.53 -10.30
CA GLU A 300 7.52 7.15 -11.57
C GLU A 300 6.17 7.87 -11.43
N ASN A 301 5.17 7.24 -10.81
CA ASN A 301 3.85 7.82 -10.63
C ASN A 301 3.86 9.05 -9.72
N VAL A 302 4.65 9.03 -8.63
CA VAL A 302 4.81 10.17 -7.73
C VAL A 302 5.52 11.31 -8.43
N LEU A 303 6.61 11.06 -9.15
CA LEU A 303 7.37 12.09 -9.86
C LEU A 303 6.58 12.70 -11.02
N LYS A 304 5.83 11.89 -11.79
CA LYS A 304 4.92 12.40 -12.82
C LYS A 304 3.82 13.28 -12.23
N THR A 305 3.28 12.89 -11.07
CA THR A 305 2.27 13.69 -10.36
C THR A 305 2.87 15.01 -9.89
N ALA A 306 4.02 14.96 -9.21
CA ALA A 306 4.74 16.15 -8.74
C ALA A 306 5.10 17.09 -9.91
N ARG A 307 5.56 16.56 -11.04
CA ARG A 307 5.88 17.35 -12.24
C ARG A 307 4.66 18.07 -12.82
N ARG A 308 3.49 17.43 -12.86
CA ARG A 308 2.24 18.04 -13.36
C ARG A 308 1.82 19.26 -12.53
N VAL A 309 2.27 19.33 -11.27
CA VAL A 309 1.88 20.36 -10.31
C VAL A 309 3.01 21.33 -9.94
N SER A 310 4.25 21.02 -10.30
CA SER A 310 5.42 21.87 -10.05
C SER A 310 5.46 23.07 -11.01
N GLY A 311 5.69 24.27 -10.47
CA GLY A 311 5.94 25.48 -11.27
C GLY A 311 7.43 25.72 -11.60
N GLY A 312 8.32 25.06 -10.86
CA GLY A 312 9.78 25.17 -10.99
C GLY A 312 10.45 23.79 -11.13
N ARG A 313 11.58 23.62 -10.44
CA ARG A 313 12.36 22.38 -10.46
C ARG A 313 11.69 21.29 -9.63
N LEU A 314 11.79 20.05 -10.08
CA LEU A 314 11.47 18.85 -9.30
C LEU A 314 12.75 18.30 -8.67
N ILE A 315 12.78 18.26 -7.34
CA ILE A 315 13.90 17.74 -6.55
C ILE A 315 13.46 16.45 -5.87
N THR A 316 14.21 15.37 -6.05
CA THR A 316 13.84 14.05 -5.51
C THR A 316 14.89 13.55 -4.53
N VAL A 317 14.47 13.15 -3.33
CA VAL A 317 15.30 12.50 -2.31
C VAL A 317 14.81 11.08 -2.13
N PHE A 318 15.64 10.08 -2.39
CA PHE A 318 15.24 8.69 -2.17
C PHE A 318 16.41 7.73 -1.96
N GLY A 319 16.08 6.58 -1.40
CA GLY A 319 16.98 5.45 -1.24
C GLY A 319 16.29 4.13 -1.56
N CYS A 320 17.02 3.03 -1.41
CA CYS A 320 16.47 1.67 -1.53
C CYS A 320 16.80 0.85 -0.29
N GLY A 321 15.90 -0.09 0.05
CA GLY A 321 16.15 -1.03 1.14
C GLY A 321 17.20 -2.10 0.76
N GLY A 322 18.06 -2.44 1.72
CA GLY A 322 18.91 -3.63 1.64
C GLY A 322 18.15 -4.91 1.97
N ASP A 323 18.72 -6.06 1.63
CA ASP A 323 18.12 -7.40 1.73
C ASP A 323 16.74 -7.48 1.05
N ARG A 324 16.62 -6.83 -0.12
CA ARG A 324 15.39 -6.73 -0.95
C ARG A 324 15.76 -6.84 -2.42
N ASP A 325 14.75 -6.85 -3.32
CA ASP A 325 14.96 -6.87 -4.76
C ASP A 325 15.96 -5.78 -5.20
N ALA A 326 17.19 -6.20 -5.54
CA ALA A 326 18.25 -5.31 -6.00
C ALA A 326 18.05 -4.89 -7.47
N GLY A 327 17.29 -5.66 -8.25
CA GLY A 327 17.04 -5.40 -9.67
C GLY A 327 16.28 -4.10 -9.92
N LYS A 328 15.56 -3.60 -8.92
CA LYS A 328 14.83 -2.32 -9.03
C LYS A 328 15.71 -1.09 -8.82
N ARG A 329 16.87 -1.21 -8.17
CA ARG A 329 17.74 -0.08 -7.78
C ARG A 329 18.19 0.76 -8.98
N PRO A 330 18.80 0.19 -10.05
CA PRO A 330 19.17 0.96 -11.23
C PRO A 330 17.95 1.51 -11.97
N VAL A 331 16.84 0.77 -12.02
CA VAL A 331 15.60 1.24 -12.68
C VAL A 331 15.02 2.47 -11.98
N MET A 332 15.01 2.49 -10.64
CA MET A 332 14.60 3.66 -9.87
C MET A 332 15.56 4.84 -10.06
N GLY A 333 16.86 4.56 -10.19
CA GLY A 333 17.87 5.55 -10.59
C GLY A 333 17.54 6.22 -11.91
N MET A 334 17.35 5.43 -12.99
CA MET A 334 16.97 5.95 -14.31
C MET A 334 15.72 6.83 -14.23
N ILE A 335 14.65 6.34 -13.59
CA ILE A 335 13.38 7.08 -13.44
C ILE A 335 13.59 8.43 -12.74
N ALA A 336 14.37 8.46 -11.65
CA ALA A 336 14.66 9.69 -10.94
C ALA A 336 15.46 10.67 -11.80
N GLY A 337 16.47 10.17 -12.55
CA GLY A 337 17.27 10.98 -13.47
C GLY A 337 16.49 11.54 -14.66
N GLU A 338 15.50 10.80 -15.16
CA GLU A 338 14.65 11.23 -16.29
C GLU A 338 13.60 12.27 -15.88
N LEU A 339 13.01 12.12 -14.70
CA LEU A 339 11.84 12.90 -14.30
C LEU A 339 12.16 14.10 -13.41
N SER A 340 13.29 14.06 -12.69
CA SER A 340 13.69 15.11 -11.74
C SER A 340 14.73 16.04 -12.35
N ASP A 341 14.69 17.32 -11.97
CA ASP A 341 15.76 18.26 -12.32
C ASP A 341 16.98 18.08 -11.41
N TYR A 342 16.79 17.56 -10.20
CA TYR A 342 17.86 17.24 -9.28
C TYR A 342 17.50 16.05 -8.38
N THR A 343 18.43 15.12 -8.21
CA THR A 343 18.23 13.91 -7.39
C THR A 343 19.26 13.81 -6.27
N VAL A 344 18.81 13.53 -5.05
CA VAL A 344 19.66 13.24 -3.89
C VAL A 344 19.47 11.76 -3.53
N ILE A 345 20.48 10.96 -3.82
CA ILE A 345 20.51 9.54 -3.43
C ILE A 345 20.96 9.46 -1.97
N THR A 346 20.25 8.67 -1.17
CA THR A 346 20.50 8.53 0.27
C THR A 346 20.21 7.11 0.76
N SER A 347 20.57 6.82 2.01
CA SER A 347 20.17 5.61 2.71
C SER A 347 18.65 5.57 3.02
N ASP A 348 18.07 4.38 3.00
CA ASP A 348 16.71 4.05 3.46
C ASP A 348 16.82 3.14 4.70
N ASN A 349 16.50 1.85 4.55
CA ASN A 349 16.75 0.76 5.48
C ASN A 349 17.83 -0.15 4.88
N PRO A 350 19.13 0.15 5.07
CA PRO A 350 20.22 -0.64 4.49
C PRO A 350 20.28 -2.08 5.05
N ARG A 351 19.71 -2.34 6.24
CA ARG A 351 19.73 -3.66 6.88
C ARG A 351 21.15 -4.21 6.95
N SER A 352 21.40 -5.44 6.48
CA SER A 352 22.73 -6.04 6.53
C SER A 352 23.65 -5.62 5.38
N GLU A 353 23.13 -4.91 4.37
CA GLU A 353 23.93 -4.38 3.27
C GLU A 353 24.62 -3.06 3.64
N ALA A 354 25.78 -2.79 3.02
CA ALA A 354 26.44 -1.50 3.14
C ALA A 354 25.63 -0.42 2.38
N PRO A 355 25.24 0.70 3.01
CA PRO A 355 24.47 1.76 2.36
C PRO A 355 25.07 2.24 1.05
N GLU A 356 26.39 2.46 1.02
CA GLU A 356 27.10 3.01 -0.12
C GLU A 356 27.03 2.08 -1.34
N LYS A 357 26.94 0.76 -1.13
CA LYS A 357 26.76 -0.20 -2.22
C LYS A 357 25.37 -0.13 -2.83
N ILE A 358 24.34 0.10 -2.00
CA ILE A 358 22.97 0.29 -2.49
C ILE A 358 22.90 1.59 -3.29
N GLU A 359 23.47 2.67 -2.75
CA GLU A 359 23.49 3.98 -3.39
C GLU A 359 24.24 3.95 -4.73
N GLN A 360 25.36 3.22 -4.83
CA GLN A 360 26.08 2.99 -6.08
C GLN A 360 25.22 2.29 -7.15
N GLN A 361 24.42 1.30 -6.77
CA GLN A 361 23.52 0.60 -7.71
C GLN A 361 22.38 1.50 -8.22
N ILE A 362 21.94 2.48 -7.42
CA ILE A 362 21.00 3.51 -7.86
C ILE A 362 21.72 4.48 -8.81
N GLU A 363 22.93 4.91 -8.43
CA GLU A 363 23.78 5.81 -9.21
C GLU A 363 24.08 5.23 -10.61
N ASP A 364 24.35 3.93 -10.71
CA ASP A 364 24.57 3.25 -11.99
C ASP A 364 23.42 3.50 -12.98
N GLY A 365 22.17 3.48 -12.51
CA GLY A 365 21.00 3.81 -13.33
C GLY A 365 20.88 5.30 -13.65
N ILE A 366 21.16 6.21 -12.71
CA ILE A 366 21.13 7.66 -12.98
C ILE A 366 22.17 8.04 -14.04
N ARG A 367 23.36 7.41 -14.01
CA ARG A 367 24.46 7.69 -14.95
C ARG A 367 24.13 7.34 -16.41
N GLU A 368 23.14 6.48 -16.64
CA GLU A 368 22.64 6.19 -17.99
C GLU A 368 21.83 7.35 -18.59
N ILE A 369 21.36 8.28 -17.76
CA ILE A 369 20.54 9.42 -18.18
C ILE A 369 21.42 10.64 -18.50
N PRO A 370 21.44 11.12 -19.76
CA PRO A 370 22.26 12.25 -20.15
C PRO A 370 21.90 13.52 -19.38
N ASN A 371 22.91 14.21 -18.83
CA ASN A 371 22.78 15.46 -18.07
C ASN A 371 21.97 15.34 -16.77
N ALA A 372 21.71 14.12 -16.26
CA ALA A 372 21.07 13.96 -14.96
C ALA A 372 21.92 14.61 -13.87
N CYS A 373 21.31 15.54 -13.11
CA CYS A 373 21.97 16.24 -12.02
C CYS A 373 21.66 15.51 -10.72
N TYR A 374 22.68 15.01 -10.03
CA TYR A 374 22.48 14.30 -8.77
C TYR A 374 23.62 14.51 -7.78
N THR A 375 23.38 14.13 -6.53
CA THR A 375 24.41 13.94 -5.50
C THR A 375 24.08 12.71 -4.66
N MET A 376 25.07 12.19 -3.95
CA MET A 376 24.91 11.13 -2.95
C MET A 376 25.20 11.71 -1.57
N ILE A 377 24.25 11.57 -0.64
CA ILE A 377 24.39 11.95 0.76
C ILE A 377 23.81 10.80 1.57
N THR A 378 24.67 9.97 2.16
CA THR A 378 24.25 8.73 2.83
C THR A 378 23.36 8.97 4.05
N ASP A 379 23.66 10.00 4.84
CA ASP A 379 22.82 10.38 5.98
C ASP A 379 21.50 11.00 5.49
N ARG A 380 20.40 10.34 5.82
CA ARG A 380 19.07 10.69 5.32
C ARG A 380 18.58 12.06 5.80
N TYR A 381 18.91 12.45 7.03
CA TYR A 381 18.59 13.78 7.52
C TYR A 381 19.32 14.85 6.70
N GLN A 382 20.62 14.67 6.49
CA GLN A 382 21.44 15.60 5.71
C GLN A 382 21.02 15.64 4.24
N ALA A 383 20.60 14.51 3.66
CA ALA A 383 20.08 14.44 2.30
C ALA A 383 18.80 15.27 2.14
N ILE A 384 17.84 15.10 3.06
CA ILE A 384 16.60 15.89 3.10
C ILE A 384 16.94 17.36 3.31
N ARG A 385 17.80 17.68 4.27
CA ARG A 385 18.24 19.05 4.55
C ARG A 385 18.87 19.73 3.34
N HIS A 386 19.78 19.03 2.65
CA HIS A 386 20.41 19.53 1.43
C HIS A 386 19.39 19.82 0.33
N ALA A 387 18.45 18.91 0.09
CA ALA A 387 17.39 19.13 -0.89
C ALA A 387 16.52 20.34 -0.56
N LEU A 388 16.06 20.45 0.68
CA LEU A 388 15.19 21.55 1.13
C LEU A 388 15.90 22.91 1.06
N LEU A 389 17.16 23.00 1.51
CA LEU A 389 17.93 24.24 1.42
C LEU A 389 18.29 24.64 -0.02
N SER A 390 18.31 23.68 -0.94
CA SER A 390 18.55 23.93 -2.36
C SER A 390 17.30 24.38 -3.13
N ALA A 391 16.10 24.19 -2.56
CA ALA A 391 14.83 24.49 -3.19
C ALA A 391 14.56 26.01 -3.23
N LYS A 392 13.93 26.46 -4.32
CA LYS A 392 13.55 27.85 -4.56
C LYS A 392 12.05 27.99 -4.66
N GLU A 393 11.55 29.22 -4.60
CA GLU A 393 10.14 29.53 -4.82
C GLU A 393 9.60 28.87 -6.10
N GLY A 394 8.52 28.12 -5.98
CA GLY A 394 7.90 27.35 -7.07
C GLY A 394 8.48 25.95 -7.34
N ASP A 395 9.62 25.59 -6.75
CA ASP A 395 10.16 24.23 -6.81
C ASP A 395 9.24 23.23 -6.06
N PHE A 396 9.45 21.95 -6.32
CA PHE A 396 8.73 20.85 -5.72
C PHE A 396 9.71 19.78 -5.23
N VAL A 397 9.68 19.45 -3.94
CA VAL A 397 10.55 18.44 -3.32
C VAL A 397 9.75 17.17 -3.01
N VAL A 398 10.22 16.03 -3.51
CA VAL A 398 9.67 14.70 -3.23
C VAL A 398 10.66 13.93 -2.36
N ILE A 399 10.24 13.54 -1.16
CA ILE A 399 10.98 12.65 -0.26
C ILE A 399 10.32 11.28 -0.34
N ALA A 400 10.96 10.33 -1.01
CA ALA A 400 10.41 9.02 -1.33
C ALA A 400 11.13 7.87 -0.59
N GLY A 401 10.43 6.74 -0.49
CA GLY A 401 10.95 5.47 0.05
C GLY A 401 10.26 5.06 1.35
N LYS A 402 10.39 5.88 2.40
CA LYS A 402 9.95 5.51 3.77
C LYS A 402 8.52 5.88 4.10
N GLY A 403 8.01 6.98 3.55
CA GLY A 403 6.63 7.41 3.74
C GLY A 403 6.25 7.59 5.21
N HIS A 404 5.59 6.58 5.78
CA HIS A 404 5.06 6.57 7.15
C HIS A 404 5.98 5.84 8.14
N GLU A 405 7.05 5.20 7.65
CA GLU A 405 8.01 4.53 8.52
C GLU A 405 8.78 5.56 9.36
N THR A 406 8.79 5.36 10.67
CA THR A 406 9.41 6.25 11.65
C THR A 406 10.73 5.70 12.21
N TYR A 407 11.40 4.84 11.44
CA TYR A 407 12.66 4.20 11.83
C TYR A 407 13.58 3.95 10.63
N GLN A 408 14.87 3.82 10.85
CA GLN A 408 15.85 3.24 9.93
C GLN A 408 16.47 1.97 10.51
N ILE A 409 16.64 0.94 9.68
CA ILE A 409 17.27 -0.33 10.07
C ILE A 409 18.70 -0.38 9.54
N VAL A 410 19.69 -0.39 10.43
CA VAL A 410 21.12 -0.51 10.11
C VAL A 410 21.70 -1.70 10.88
N GLY A 411 22.07 -2.76 10.17
CA GLY A 411 22.40 -4.04 10.78
C GLY A 411 21.23 -4.59 11.59
N ASP A 412 21.44 -4.75 12.89
CA ASP A 412 20.46 -5.19 13.88
C ASP A 412 19.81 -4.02 14.65
N GLN A 413 20.22 -2.78 14.38
CA GLN A 413 19.74 -1.60 15.08
C GLN A 413 18.53 -0.98 14.40
N VAL A 414 17.54 -0.59 15.21
CA VAL A 414 16.37 0.19 14.79
C VAL A 414 16.52 1.60 15.35
N ILE A 415 16.83 2.55 14.47
CA ILE A 415 17.11 3.95 14.82
C ILE A 415 15.84 4.77 14.54
N PRO A 416 15.30 5.54 15.50
CA PRO A 416 14.15 6.41 15.23
C PRO A 416 14.46 7.45 14.15
N PHE A 417 13.64 7.51 13.11
CA PHE A 417 13.80 8.47 12.00
C PHE A 417 12.51 8.59 11.18
N ASP A 418 11.94 9.79 11.10
CA ASP A 418 10.69 10.08 10.39
C ASP A 418 10.95 11.18 9.34
N ASP A 419 10.68 10.87 8.07
CA ASP A 419 10.87 11.80 6.93
C ASP A 419 10.04 13.08 7.08
N HIS A 420 8.78 12.94 7.52
CA HIS A 420 7.85 14.06 7.68
C HIS A 420 8.32 14.97 8.81
N GLN A 421 8.67 14.37 9.94
CA GLN A 421 9.23 15.12 11.08
C GLN A 421 10.53 15.81 10.71
N ALA A 422 11.46 15.12 10.04
CA ALA A 422 12.74 15.69 9.62
C ALA A 422 12.54 16.90 8.70
N ALA A 423 11.72 16.74 7.64
CA ALA A 423 11.42 17.82 6.72
C ALA A 423 10.79 19.03 7.42
N ARG A 424 9.79 18.78 8.28
CA ARG A 424 9.13 19.81 9.08
C ARG A 424 10.13 20.57 9.95
N GLU A 425 10.96 19.86 10.71
CA GLU A 425 11.94 20.47 11.61
C GLU A 425 12.95 21.35 10.86
N ILE A 426 13.43 20.89 9.70
CA ILE A 426 14.38 21.64 8.86
C ILE A 426 13.72 22.91 8.32
N ILE A 427 12.49 22.80 7.79
CA ILE A 427 11.77 23.94 7.22
C ILE A 427 11.57 25.03 8.28
N VAL A 428 11.08 24.65 9.46
CA VAL A 428 10.83 25.61 10.55
C VAL A 428 12.14 26.30 10.97
N LYS A 429 13.18 25.52 11.29
CA LYS A 429 14.39 26.03 11.94
C LYS A 429 15.38 26.74 11.01
N GLU A 430 15.36 26.44 9.72
CA GLU A 430 16.44 26.84 8.80
C GLU A 430 15.97 27.54 7.52
N ILE A 431 14.66 27.54 7.25
CA ILE A 431 14.09 28.15 6.03
C ILE A 431 13.14 29.30 6.38
N ILE A 432 12.40 29.18 7.49
CA ILE A 432 11.41 30.17 7.92
C ILE A 432 11.96 31.07 9.03
N ASP A 433 12.58 30.49 10.06
CA ASP A 433 13.33 31.21 11.10
C ASP A 433 14.55 31.94 10.51
#